data_AF-A0AAY4C675-F1
#
_entry.id   AF-A0AAY4C675-F1
#
_cell.length_a   1.000
_cell.length_b   1.000
_cell.length_c   1.000
_cell.angle_alpha   90.00
_cell.angle_beta   90.00
_cell.angle_gamma   90.00
#
_symmetry.space_group_name_H-M   'P 1'
#
loop_
_entity.id
_entity.type
_entity.pdbx_description
1 polymer ?
#
loop_
_entity_poly.entity_id
_entity_poly.type
_entity_poly.pdbx_seq_one_letter_code
_entity_poly.pdbx_strand_id
1 'polypeptide(L)'
;MCFVVLKTNASVCASPKRRDSFGMFDGYDSYSEDSSSSSSSEESDEEVSSLPSTLPIIKTNGQVYTYPDGKTGMATCEMCGMVGVRDAFYSKTKRFCSVSCSRSYSSNSKKASILARLQGKPPTKKAKVLQKQPMMVKCSLLKSTFHLAVPVEGFDWGNYIGNGEMVGAPVSCFKHVPMGMSWGDIAEGVRIEVPNSDSSLPMKVYWVANIIKLAGFKALLRYEGFESDAGQDFWCNLCNADIHPVGWCASGCKPLVPPESIQHKVSNWKAFLVKRLTGSKTLPIDFAVKVQQSMQFPFKKLMRVEVVDKTHLCRTRVALVEQVIGGRLRLVYEESEDGSDDFWCHMFSPLIHNIGWSRSIGHRFKCFVFPQVKDVDQSGEWFKEGMKLEAIDPLNLSAICVATVRKVLADGYLMIGIDGSEAADGSDWFCYHSTSPSIFPVGFCEINSIELTPPRGYTNLPFKWFDYLKERSSVAAPVKLFNKEVPNHGFRPGMKLEAVDLMEPRLVCVATITRIVHRLLRIHFDGWEDEYDQWVDCESPDLYPVGWCQLTGYQLQPPAYQGERFFVSFFRQPRTTYLKA
;
A
#
# COMPACT_ATOMS: atom_id res chain seq x y z
N MET A 1 -14.80 48.08 3.51
CA MET A 1 -15.53 48.64 2.37
C MET A 1 -15.56 47.59 1.27
N CYS A 2 -16.74 47.01 1.05
CA CYS A 2 -16.99 46.03 -0.01
C CYS A 2 -16.93 46.70 -1.38
N PHE A 3 -16.30 46.04 -2.36
CA PHE A 3 -16.75 46.13 -3.75
C PHE A 3 -16.69 44.75 -4.38
N VAL A 4 -17.89 44.21 -4.57
CA VAL A 4 -18.21 43.06 -5.42
C VAL A 4 -18.38 43.61 -6.84
N VAL A 5 -17.70 43.01 -7.83
CA VAL A 5 -18.08 43.17 -9.24
C VAL A 5 -18.15 41.78 -9.86
N LEU A 6 -19.40 41.33 -10.03
CA LEU A 6 -19.80 40.26 -10.93
C LEU A 6 -19.80 40.81 -12.36
N LYS A 7 -19.15 40.12 -13.30
CA LYS A 7 -19.52 40.14 -14.71
C LYS A 7 -19.39 38.74 -15.31
N THR A 8 -20.54 38.19 -15.64
CA THR A 8 -20.78 37.12 -16.60
C THR A 8 -20.47 37.61 -18.01
N ASN A 9 -19.89 36.74 -18.86
CA ASN A 9 -20.37 36.51 -20.22
C ASN A 9 -19.74 35.26 -20.81
N ALA A 10 -20.62 34.35 -21.24
CA ALA A 10 -20.32 33.25 -22.13
C ALA A 10 -20.09 33.77 -23.55
N SER A 11 -19.18 33.14 -24.29
CA SER A 11 -19.29 33.08 -25.74
C SER A 11 -18.78 31.73 -26.25
N VAL A 12 -19.68 31.10 -26.99
CA VAL A 12 -19.54 29.86 -27.74
C VAL A 12 -18.63 30.13 -28.95
N CYS A 13 -17.69 29.23 -29.24
CA CYS A 13 -17.11 29.16 -30.58
C CYS A 13 -16.95 27.70 -31.01
N ALA A 14 -17.52 27.43 -32.19
CA ALA A 14 -17.72 26.12 -32.77
C ALA A 14 -16.49 25.61 -33.53
N SER A 15 -16.47 24.28 -33.71
CA SER A 15 -15.53 23.47 -34.46
C SER A 15 -15.45 23.84 -35.96
N PRO A 16 -14.39 23.38 -36.66
CA PRO A 16 -14.53 22.94 -38.04
C PRO A 16 -14.37 21.41 -38.16
N LYS A 17 -15.38 20.81 -38.79
CA LYS A 17 -15.35 19.45 -39.35
C LYS A 17 -14.24 19.35 -40.41
N ARG A 18 -13.51 18.22 -40.43
CA ARG A 18 -13.00 17.63 -41.67
C ARG A 18 -13.54 16.21 -41.79
N ARG A 19 -14.12 15.95 -42.96
CA ARG A 19 -14.65 14.67 -43.43
C ARG A 19 -13.96 14.44 -44.77
N ASP A 20 -13.45 13.22 -44.96
CA ASP A 20 -13.25 12.48 -46.22
C ASP A 20 -12.22 11.36 -45.93
N SER A 21 -12.24 10.16 -46.51
CA SER A 21 -13.26 9.27 -47.06
C SER A 21 -12.50 8.06 -47.62
N PHE A 22 -13.08 6.86 -47.48
CA PHE A 22 -12.88 5.62 -48.28
C PHE A 22 -11.56 4.83 -48.31
N GLY A 23 -11.72 3.50 -48.21
CA GLY A 23 -10.74 2.50 -48.64
C GLY A 23 -11.01 1.08 -48.13
N MET A 24 -12.12 0.44 -48.55
CA MET A 24 -12.31 -1.02 -48.47
C MET A 24 -11.46 -1.71 -49.54
N PHE A 25 -10.83 -2.85 -49.22
CA PHE A 25 -10.44 -3.85 -50.22
C PHE A 25 -10.47 -5.26 -49.59
N ASP A 26 -11.30 -6.12 -50.17
CA ASP A 26 -11.42 -7.57 -49.93
C ASP A 26 -10.62 -8.35 -50.97
N GLY A 27 -10.25 -9.59 -50.62
CA GLY A 27 -9.92 -10.70 -51.54
C GLY A 27 -8.44 -11.11 -51.54
N TYR A 28 -8.05 -12.37 -51.76
CA TYR A 28 -8.70 -13.70 -51.83
C TYR A 28 -7.52 -14.74 -51.89
N ASP A 29 -7.84 -16.03 -51.95
CA ASP A 29 -7.00 -17.24 -52.17
C ASP A 29 -6.36 -17.90 -50.93
N SER A 30 -6.89 -19.00 -50.38
CA SER A 30 -7.14 -20.38 -50.89
C SER A 30 -5.89 -21.20 -51.20
N TYR A 31 -5.68 -22.26 -50.41
CA TYR A 31 -5.11 -23.52 -50.88
C TYR A 31 -5.88 -24.67 -50.23
N SER A 32 -6.49 -25.50 -51.08
CA SER A 32 -7.22 -26.72 -50.74
C SER A 32 -6.26 -27.88 -50.47
N GLU A 33 -6.68 -28.89 -49.71
CA GLU A 33 -6.89 -30.23 -50.25
C GLU A 33 -7.67 -31.12 -49.28
N ASP A 34 -8.59 -31.86 -49.89
CA ASP A 34 -9.52 -32.83 -49.33
C ASP A 34 -8.84 -34.10 -48.82
N SER A 35 -9.47 -34.82 -47.90
CA SER A 35 -10.07 -36.15 -48.21
C SER A 35 -10.52 -36.90 -46.96
N SER A 36 -11.77 -37.35 -47.07
CA SER A 36 -12.54 -38.28 -46.26
C SER A 36 -11.92 -39.67 -46.06
N SER A 37 -12.21 -40.33 -44.93
CA SER A 37 -12.84 -41.67 -44.94
C SER A 37 -13.21 -42.16 -43.53
N SER A 38 -14.37 -42.80 -43.48
CA SER A 38 -15.09 -43.35 -42.33
C SER A 38 -14.67 -44.78 -41.95
N SER A 39 -15.15 -45.19 -40.77
CA SER A 39 -15.70 -46.53 -40.43
C SER A 39 -14.84 -47.56 -39.69
N SER A 40 -15.20 -47.74 -38.42
CA SER A 40 -15.61 -48.99 -37.72
C SER A 40 -14.81 -50.28 -37.88
N SER A 41 -14.47 -50.91 -36.75
CA SER A 41 -14.67 -52.35 -36.48
C SER A 41 -14.58 -52.64 -34.98
N GLU A 42 -15.61 -53.30 -34.46
CA GLU A 42 -15.75 -54.05 -33.21
C GLU A 42 -14.77 -55.26 -33.24
N GLU A 43 -14.47 -56.09 -32.23
CA GLU A 43 -15.05 -56.52 -30.96
C GLU A 43 -14.01 -57.47 -30.29
N SER A 44 -14.06 -57.70 -28.96
CA SER A 44 -14.00 -59.03 -28.30
C SER A 44 -13.41 -58.98 -26.87
N ASP A 45 -14.26 -59.36 -25.91
CA ASP A 45 -14.05 -59.58 -24.47
C ASP A 45 -13.22 -60.84 -24.13
N GLU A 46 -12.62 -60.89 -22.93
CA GLU A 46 -12.55 -62.08 -22.06
C GLU A 46 -12.39 -61.73 -20.56
N GLU A 47 -12.82 -62.67 -19.71
CA GLU A 47 -13.41 -62.55 -18.36
C GLU A 47 -12.48 -62.45 -17.11
N VAL A 48 -12.95 -61.65 -16.13
CA VAL A 48 -13.23 -61.89 -14.68
C VAL A 48 -12.29 -62.71 -13.76
N SER A 49 -11.94 -62.12 -12.59
CA SER A 49 -11.96 -62.79 -11.27
C SER A 49 -12.11 -61.80 -10.09
N SER A 50 -12.62 -62.30 -8.95
CA SER A 50 -13.44 -61.64 -7.91
C SER A 50 -12.74 -61.13 -6.61
N LEU A 51 -13.37 -60.11 -5.98
CA LEU A 51 -13.19 -59.43 -4.64
C LEU A 51 -13.13 -60.36 -3.40
N PRO A 52 -12.88 -59.94 -2.10
CA PRO A 52 -12.92 -58.58 -1.46
C PRO A 52 -11.74 -58.25 -0.46
N SER A 53 -11.52 -57.04 0.08
CA SER A 53 -12.19 -56.48 1.28
C SER A 53 -11.55 -55.14 1.76
N THR A 54 -12.39 -54.11 1.87
CA THR A 54 -12.39 -52.96 2.81
C THR A 54 -11.07 -52.27 3.21
N LEU A 55 -10.81 -51.09 2.64
CA LEU A 55 -9.90 -50.05 3.18
C LEU A 55 -10.66 -49.10 4.12
N PRO A 56 -10.01 -48.53 5.16
CA PRO A 56 -10.67 -47.75 6.20
C PRO A 56 -11.14 -46.39 5.65
N ILE A 57 -12.45 -46.16 5.76
CA ILE A 57 -13.10 -44.88 5.45
C ILE A 57 -13.02 -43.99 6.70
N ILE A 58 -12.33 -42.85 6.63
CA ILE A 58 -12.40 -41.80 7.66
C ILE A 58 -13.43 -40.77 7.20
N LYS A 59 -14.50 -40.56 7.97
CA LYS A 59 -15.53 -39.55 7.70
C LYS A 59 -15.34 -38.33 8.60
N THR A 60 -15.11 -37.16 8.00
CA THR A 60 -15.28 -35.84 8.62
C THR A 60 -15.83 -34.86 7.57
N ASN A 61 -16.84 -34.08 7.93
CA ASN A 61 -17.49 -33.03 7.12
C ASN A 61 -18.00 -33.43 5.72
N GLY A 62 -18.57 -34.64 5.57
CA GLY A 62 -19.46 -34.96 4.45
C GLY A 62 -18.80 -35.14 3.06
N GLN A 63 -17.48 -35.12 2.94
CA GLN A 63 -16.78 -35.47 1.69
C GLN A 63 -16.06 -36.83 1.80
N VAL A 64 -16.16 -37.63 0.74
CA VAL A 64 -15.51 -38.94 0.59
C VAL A 64 -14.27 -38.77 -0.30
N TYR A 65 -13.09 -39.18 0.16
CA TYR A 65 -11.86 -39.20 -0.64
C TYR A 65 -11.48 -40.64 -0.98
N THR A 66 -11.28 -40.94 -2.26
CA THR A 66 -10.66 -42.19 -2.76
C THR A 66 -9.28 -41.86 -3.31
N TYR A 67 -8.30 -42.73 -3.03
CA TYR A 67 -6.90 -42.54 -3.45
C TYR A 67 -6.70 -42.87 -4.93
N PRO A 68 -6.12 -41.96 -5.74
CA PRO A 68 -5.39 -42.34 -6.93
C PRO A 68 -3.91 -42.54 -6.55
N ASP A 69 -3.46 -43.78 -6.65
CA ASP A 69 -2.06 -44.20 -6.81
C ASP A 69 -1.01 -43.74 -5.77
N GLY A 70 -1.06 -44.38 -4.60
CA GLY A 70 0.09 -45.04 -3.93
C GLY A 70 1.42 -44.33 -3.58
N LYS A 71 1.75 -43.12 -4.05
CA LYS A 71 3.13 -42.60 -3.94
C LYS A 71 3.34 -41.12 -3.54
N THR A 72 2.32 -40.42 -3.03
CA THR A 72 2.50 -39.04 -2.55
C THR A 72 2.09 -38.89 -1.09
N GLY A 73 3.06 -38.54 -0.23
CA GLY A 73 2.84 -38.41 1.22
C GLY A 73 1.79 -37.35 1.57
N MET A 74 1.07 -37.54 2.68
CA MET A 74 0.22 -36.50 3.26
C MET A 74 1.07 -35.46 3.99
N ALA A 75 0.65 -34.20 3.96
CA ALA A 75 1.22 -33.12 4.74
C ALA A 75 0.16 -32.50 5.65
N THR A 76 0.60 -31.97 6.79
CA THR A 76 -0.23 -31.25 7.74
C THR A 76 0.26 -29.82 7.86
N CYS A 77 -0.64 -28.85 7.72
CA CYS A 77 -0.29 -27.44 7.71
C CYS A 77 0.12 -27.02 9.11
N GLU A 78 1.33 -26.47 9.26
CA GLU A 78 1.86 -26.11 10.59
C GLU A 78 1.21 -24.87 11.22
N MET A 79 0.34 -24.15 10.49
CA MET A 79 -0.45 -23.05 11.05
C MET A 79 -1.88 -23.42 11.41
N CYS A 80 -2.62 -24.00 10.47
CA CYS A 80 -4.04 -24.26 10.65
C CYS A 80 -4.36 -25.73 10.92
N GLY A 81 -3.37 -26.63 10.87
CA GLY A 81 -3.56 -28.06 11.12
C GLY A 81 -4.27 -28.84 10.01
N MET A 82 -4.60 -28.19 8.88
CA MET A 82 -5.22 -28.84 7.73
C MET A 82 -4.34 -29.97 7.19
N VAL A 83 -4.90 -31.17 7.01
CA VAL A 83 -4.22 -32.34 6.43
C VAL A 83 -4.66 -32.50 4.98
N GLY A 84 -3.71 -32.69 4.06
CA GLY A 84 -4.02 -32.93 2.66
C GLY A 84 -2.85 -33.53 1.88
N VAL A 85 -3.02 -33.68 0.57
CA VAL A 85 -1.98 -34.22 -0.31
C VAL A 85 -0.80 -33.25 -0.36
N ARG A 86 0.43 -33.72 -0.08
CA ARG A 86 1.61 -32.85 0.05
C ARG A 86 1.91 -32.01 -1.19
N ASP A 87 1.56 -32.47 -2.38
CA ASP A 87 1.81 -31.70 -3.60
C ASP A 87 0.88 -30.49 -3.75
N ALA A 88 -0.31 -30.54 -3.14
CA ALA A 88 -1.26 -29.43 -3.07
C ALA A 88 -0.89 -28.37 -2.02
N PHE A 89 0.15 -28.60 -1.22
CA PHE A 89 0.60 -27.63 -0.21
C PHE A 89 1.45 -26.52 -0.83
N TYR A 90 1.30 -25.33 -0.24
CA TYR A 90 2.02 -24.11 -0.59
C TYR A 90 3.47 -24.14 -0.06
N SER A 91 4.37 -23.46 -0.78
CA SER A 91 5.83 -23.34 -0.60
C SER A 91 6.70 -24.50 -1.13
N LYS A 92 8.00 -24.23 -1.39
CA LYS A 92 9.00 -25.24 -1.78
C LYS A 92 9.21 -26.35 -0.73
N THR A 93 8.87 -26.07 0.53
CA THR A 93 8.98 -27.03 1.64
C THR A 93 7.67 -27.78 1.94
N LYS A 94 6.56 -27.44 1.25
CA LYS A 94 5.25 -28.08 1.37
C LYS A 94 4.70 -28.15 2.80
N ARG A 95 5.00 -27.12 3.61
CA ARG A 95 4.66 -27.05 5.05
C ARG A 95 3.36 -26.31 5.37
N PHE A 96 2.79 -25.59 4.41
CA PHE A 96 1.63 -24.73 4.64
C PHE A 96 0.55 -24.99 3.57
N CYS A 97 -0.73 -24.92 3.92
CA CYS A 97 -1.82 -25.14 2.95
C CYS A 97 -2.10 -23.89 2.08
N SER A 98 -1.59 -22.72 2.44
CA SER A 98 -1.79 -21.47 1.71
C SER A 98 -0.71 -20.42 2.02
N VAL A 99 -0.63 -19.39 1.16
CA VAL A 99 0.20 -18.19 1.34
C VAL A 99 -0.08 -17.54 2.71
N SER A 100 -1.36 -17.37 3.06
CA SER A 100 -1.81 -16.74 4.30
C SER A 100 -1.36 -17.52 5.53
N CYS A 101 -1.39 -18.87 5.47
CA CYS A 101 -0.84 -19.71 6.53
C CYS A 101 0.69 -19.56 6.63
N SER A 102 1.41 -19.57 5.50
CA SER A 102 2.86 -19.36 5.53
C SER A 102 3.26 -18.01 6.14
N ARG A 103 2.57 -16.94 5.78
CA ARG A 103 2.82 -15.57 6.30
C ARG A 103 2.48 -15.47 7.78
N SER A 104 1.33 -16.00 8.19
CA SER A 104 0.92 -16.03 9.60
C SER A 104 1.91 -16.79 10.48
N TYR A 105 2.52 -17.87 9.98
CA TYR A 105 3.57 -18.61 10.69
C TYR A 105 4.82 -17.77 10.91
N SER A 106 5.33 -17.15 9.84
CA SER A 106 6.52 -16.30 9.90
C SER A 106 6.31 -15.12 10.84
N SER A 107 5.15 -14.47 10.81
CA SER A 107 4.83 -13.34 11.69
C SER A 107 4.71 -13.77 13.16
N ASN A 108 4.11 -14.93 13.46
CA ASN A 108 4.06 -15.46 14.82
C ASN A 108 5.45 -15.86 15.35
N SER A 109 6.31 -16.40 14.48
CA SER A 109 7.69 -16.75 14.84
C SER A 109 8.54 -15.51 15.18
N LYS A 110 8.35 -14.39 14.46
CA LYS A 110 8.97 -13.09 14.75
C LYS A 110 8.42 -12.50 16.05
N LYS A 111 7.10 -12.59 16.28
CA LYS A 111 6.45 -12.17 17.54
C LYS A 111 6.99 -12.95 18.75
N ALA A 112 7.16 -14.27 18.61
CA ALA A 112 7.73 -15.14 19.64
C ALA A 112 9.23 -14.88 19.88
N SER A 113 10.01 -14.60 18.84
CA SER A 113 11.43 -14.24 18.94
C SER A 113 11.65 -12.89 19.64
N ILE A 114 10.79 -11.92 19.35
CA ILE A 114 10.81 -10.59 20.00
C ILE A 114 10.39 -10.70 21.47
N LEU A 115 9.34 -11.46 21.78
CA LEU A 115 8.93 -11.75 23.16
C LEU A 115 10.02 -12.50 23.96
N ALA A 116 10.74 -13.44 23.34
CA ALA A 116 11.83 -14.16 23.98
C ALA A 116 13.04 -13.26 24.30
N ARG A 117 13.34 -12.28 23.42
CA ARG A 117 14.41 -11.29 23.62
C ARG A 117 14.05 -10.26 24.70
N LEU A 118 12.80 -9.83 24.77
CA LEU A 118 12.31 -8.91 25.82
C LEU A 118 12.28 -9.56 27.22
N GLN A 119 12.22 -10.89 27.31
CA GLN A 119 12.21 -11.63 28.58
C GLN A 119 13.59 -12.16 29.02
N GLY A 120 14.68 -11.83 28.30
CA GLY A 120 16.05 -12.10 28.73
C GLY A 120 16.42 -13.58 28.92
N LYS A 121 15.69 -14.54 28.32
CA LYS A 121 16.00 -15.97 28.44
C LYS A 121 16.72 -16.50 27.19
N PRO A 122 17.87 -17.19 27.32
CA PRO A 122 18.53 -17.84 26.19
C PRO A 122 17.73 -19.06 25.70
N PRO A 123 17.81 -19.43 24.41
CA PRO A 123 16.95 -20.46 23.82
C PRO A 123 17.41 -21.86 24.26
N THR A 124 16.60 -22.55 25.06
CA THR A 124 16.77 -23.98 25.34
C THR A 124 15.79 -24.83 24.54
N LYS A 125 16.32 -25.93 23.99
CA LYS A 125 15.57 -26.95 23.25
C LYS A 125 14.70 -27.78 24.20
N LYS A 126 13.48 -28.09 23.73
CA LYS A 126 12.49 -29.09 24.19
C LYS A 126 11.44 -28.61 25.21
N ALA A 127 10.18 -28.77 24.78
CA ALA A 127 8.97 -28.52 25.54
C ALA A 127 8.64 -29.65 26.55
N LYS A 128 8.07 -29.28 27.70
CA LYS A 128 7.19 -30.14 28.50
C LYS A 128 6.04 -29.32 29.09
N VAL A 129 4.86 -29.92 29.03
CA VAL A 129 3.54 -29.46 29.46
C VAL A 129 3.43 -29.39 30.99
N LEU A 130 2.78 -28.36 31.55
CA LEU A 130 2.08 -28.45 32.84
C LEU A 130 0.95 -27.42 32.96
N GLN A 131 -0.14 -27.83 33.62
CA GLN A 131 -1.44 -27.18 33.76
C GLN A 131 -1.56 -26.18 34.93
N LYS A 132 -2.58 -25.31 34.81
CA LYS A 132 -3.53 -24.74 35.80
C LYS A 132 -3.21 -23.43 36.59
N GLN A 133 -4.06 -22.44 36.26
CA GLN A 133 -4.94 -21.59 37.10
C GLN A 133 -4.42 -20.40 37.95
N PRO A 134 -5.29 -19.38 38.21
CA PRO A 134 -4.91 -17.97 38.27
C PRO A 134 -4.96 -17.37 39.68
N MET A 135 -4.22 -16.29 39.93
CA MET A 135 -4.47 -15.41 41.08
C MET A 135 -4.27 -13.93 40.71
N MET A 136 -5.26 -13.12 41.07
CA MET A 136 -5.24 -11.66 41.12
C MET A 136 -4.22 -11.17 42.16
N VAL A 137 -3.69 -9.94 42.01
CA VAL A 137 -3.68 -8.87 43.04
C VAL A 137 -3.00 -7.59 42.51
N LYS A 138 -3.77 -6.50 42.65
CA LYS A 138 -3.50 -5.06 42.83
C LYS A 138 -2.21 -4.39 42.34
N CYS A 139 -2.50 -3.30 41.64
CA CYS A 139 -1.71 -2.10 41.34
C CYS A 139 -1.08 -1.43 42.58
N SER A 140 0.18 -1.00 42.47
CA SER A 140 0.70 0.19 43.15
C SER A 140 1.97 0.77 42.47
N LEU A 141 1.91 2.09 42.28
CA LEU A 141 2.93 3.07 41.90
C LEU A 141 4.41 2.68 42.03
N LEU A 142 5.18 2.87 40.94
CA LEU A 142 6.58 3.28 41.00
C LEU A 142 6.92 4.26 39.86
N LYS A 143 7.58 5.35 40.26
CA LYS A 143 7.92 6.55 39.50
C LYS A 143 9.06 6.29 38.51
N SER A 144 8.97 7.02 37.40
CA SER A 144 10.03 7.50 36.50
C SER A 144 11.49 7.16 36.85
N THR A 145 12.14 6.40 35.97
CA THR A 145 13.57 6.52 35.68
C THR A 145 13.76 6.57 34.17
N PHE A 146 14.22 7.73 33.69
CA PHE A 146 14.70 7.91 32.33
C PHE A 146 15.95 7.05 32.15
N HIS A 147 15.81 5.90 31.49
CA HIS A 147 16.95 5.27 30.84
C HIS A 147 17.14 5.95 29.49
N LEU A 148 18.26 6.64 29.34
CA LEU A 148 18.81 7.09 28.06
C LEU A 148 18.84 5.88 27.11
N ALA A 149 17.86 5.84 26.21
CA ALA A 149 17.86 4.89 25.11
C ALA A 149 18.97 5.30 24.15
N VAL A 150 19.99 4.46 24.02
CA VAL A 150 20.88 4.50 22.85
C VAL A 150 19.98 4.34 21.63
N PRO A 151 19.96 5.29 20.67
CA PRO A 151 19.12 5.13 19.49
C PRO A 151 19.59 3.90 18.73
N VAL A 152 18.71 2.92 18.55
CA VAL A 152 18.87 1.97 17.45
C VAL A 152 18.81 2.85 16.19
N GLU A 153 19.87 2.86 15.37
CA GLU A 153 19.88 3.63 14.12
C GLU A 153 18.66 3.25 13.29
N GLY A 154 17.66 4.14 13.28
CA GLY A 154 16.47 4.00 12.46
C GLY A 154 16.82 4.20 10.99
N PHE A 155 15.95 3.75 10.10
CA PHE A 155 16.10 4.02 8.67
C PHE A 155 16.18 5.53 8.39
N ASP A 156 17.19 5.95 7.63
CA ASP A 156 17.32 7.33 7.17
C ASP A 156 17.26 7.41 5.64
N TRP A 157 16.24 8.14 5.16
CA TRP A 157 16.05 8.42 3.75
C TRP A 157 17.21 9.19 3.11
N GLY A 158 17.89 10.05 3.86
CA GLY A 158 18.99 10.86 3.33
C GLY A 158 20.17 9.98 2.89
N ASN A 159 20.55 9.04 3.76
CA ASN A 159 21.56 8.03 3.45
C ASN A 159 21.08 7.08 2.35
N TYR A 160 19.81 6.66 2.39
CA TYR A 160 19.26 5.71 1.42
C TYR A 160 19.17 6.28 0.01
N ILE A 161 18.70 7.52 -0.15
CA ILE A 161 18.61 8.20 -1.46
C ILE A 161 20.00 8.68 -1.90
N GLY A 162 20.78 9.19 -0.96
CA GLY A 162 22.11 9.75 -1.18
C GLY A 162 22.15 10.83 -2.27
N ASN A 163 23.33 11.00 -2.84
CA ASN A 163 23.58 11.95 -3.93
C ASN A 163 23.37 11.33 -5.32
N GLY A 164 22.89 10.08 -5.38
CA GLY A 164 22.76 9.30 -6.62
C GLY A 164 21.50 9.62 -7.42
N GLU A 165 21.17 8.75 -8.37
CA GLU A 165 20.05 8.90 -9.32
C GLU A 165 18.66 8.62 -8.71
N MET A 166 18.58 8.12 -7.48
CA MET A 166 17.29 7.88 -6.83
C MET A 166 16.54 9.20 -6.61
N VAL A 167 15.27 9.22 -7.03
CA VAL A 167 14.39 10.39 -6.93
C VAL A 167 13.19 10.05 -6.06
N GLY A 168 12.93 10.88 -5.04
CA GLY A 168 11.68 10.80 -4.29
C GLY A 168 10.53 11.42 -5.08
N ALA A 169 9.36 10.79 -5.09
CA ALA A 169 8.17 11.38 -5.68
C ALA A 169 7.88 12.75 -5.02
N PRO A 170 7.64 13.82 -5.80
CA PRO A 170 7.44 15.15 -5.25
C PRO A 170 6.13 15.23 -4.48
N VAL A 171 6.07 16.11 -3.47
CA VAL A 171 4.88 16.30 -2.60
C VAL A 171 3.63 16.64 -3.42
N SER A 172 3.78 17.36 -4.53
CA SER A 172 2.69 17.72 -5.44
C SER A 172 1.99 16.55 -6.12
N CYS A 173 2.59 15.35 -6.14
CA CYS A 173 1.93 14.13 -6.60
C CYS A 173 0.85 13.65 -5.62
N PHE A 174 0.88 14.10 -4.36
CA PHE A 174 0.04 13.59 -3.28
C PHE A 174 -0.93 14.67 -2.80
N LYS A 175 -2.17 14.66 -3.30
CA LYS A 175 -3.15 15.73 -3.01
C LYS A 175 -3.61 15.77 -1.56
N HIS A 176 -3.60 14.62 -0.88
CA HIS A 176 -4.18 14.44 0.45
C HIS A 176 -3.23 14.75 1.61
N VAL A 177 -1.93 14.94 1.33
CA VAL A 177 -0.90 15.11 2.37
C VAL A 177 -0.74 16.58 2.79
N PRO A 178 -0.17 16.85 3.97
CA PRO A 178 0.19 18.20 4.39
C PRO A 178 0.98 18.93 3.29
N MET A 179 0.65 20.20 3.02
CA MET A 179 1.25 20.99 1.93
C MET A 179 1.07 20.44 0.50
N GLY A 180 0.32 19.37 0.25
CA GLY A 180 0.12 18.76 -1.08
C GLY A 180 -0.34 19.74 -2.16
N MET A 181 -1.19 20.70 -1.78
CA MET A 181 -1.73 21.73 -2.66
C MET A 181 -0.96 23.07 -2.61
N SER A 182 0.14 23.15 -1.85
CA SER A 182 0.91 24.38 -1.62
C SER A 182 2.42 24.19 -1.74
N TRP A 183 2.84 23.25 -2.59
CA TRP A 183 4.25 22.91 -2.81
C TRP A 183 4.88 23.55 -4.06
N GLY A 184 4.08 24.28 -4.87
CA GLY A 184 4.51 24.76 -6.20
C GLY A 184 5.68 25.75 -6.20
N ASP A 185 5.92 26.45 -5.09
CA ASP A 185 7.01 27.42 -4.94
C ASP A 185 8.34 26.78 -4.47
N ILE A 186 8.32 25.49 -4.12
CA ILE A 186 9.47 24.75 -3.59
C ILE A 186 10.21 24.08 -4.76
N ALA A 187 11.47 24.43 -4.96
CA ALA A 187 12.30 23.89 -6.02
C ALA A 187 13.78 23.87 -5.63
N GLU A 188 14.59 23.13 -6.37
CA GLU A 188 16.05 23.22 -6.31
C GLU A 188 16.51 24.65 -6.62
N GLY A 189 17.56 25.12 -5.94
CA GLY A 189 18.05 26.50 -6.04
C GLY A 189 17.37 27.51 -5.12
N VAL A 190 16.28 27.12 -4.44
CA VAL A 190 15.64 27.95 -3.41
C VAL A 190 16.54 28.05 -2.19
N ARG A 191 16.66 29.26 -1.64
CA ARG A 191 17.52 29.57 -0.50
C ARG A 191 16.69 29.76 0.75
N ILE A 192 17.21 29.25 1.86
CA ILE A 192 16.50 29.18 3.13
C ILE A 192 17.44 29.45 4.30
N GLU A 193 16.89 29.94 5.40
CA GLU A 193 17.59 30.04 6.68
C GLU A 193 17.34 28.76 7.48
N VAL A 194 18.42 28.12 7.91
CA VAL A 194 18.39 26.85 8.64
C VAL A 194 19.38 26.88 9.81
N PRO A 195 19.19 26.04 10.84
CA PRO A 195 20.14 25.97 11.95
C PRO A 195 21.54 25.65 11.45
N ASN A 196 22.53 26.37 11.98
CA ASN A 196 23.94 26.10 11.71
C ASN A 196 24.43 25.04 12.71
N SER A 197 24.63 23.81 12.24
CA SER A 197 25.17 22.71 13.05
C SER A 197 26.70 22.74 13.18
N ASP A 198 27.39 23.51 12.33
CA ASP A 198 28.83 23.71 12.34
C ASP A 198 29.17 25.02 13.08
N SER A 199 28.76 25.07 14.34
CA SER A 199 28.98 26.20 15.25
C SER A 199 29.20 25.67 16.67
N SER A 200 30.28 26.11 17.32
CA SER A 200 30.59 25.84 18.73
C SER A 200 29.80 26.70 19.72
N LEU A 201 29.01 27.66 19.22
CA LEU A 201 28.20 28.52 20.08
C LEU A 201 27.13 27.69 20.82
N PRO A 202 26.91 27.96 22.13
CA PRO A 202 25.95 27.21 22.95
C PRO A 202 24.49 27.52 22.58
N MET A 203 24.25 28.59 21.83
CA MET A 203 22.93 29.01 21.39
C MET A 203 22.68 28.59 19.95
N LYS A 204 21.41 28.30 19.63
CA LYS A 204 21.00 27.97 18.27
C LYS A 204 21.13 29.19 17.36
N VAL A 205 22.08 29.11 16.43
CA VAL A 205 22.32 30.12 15.40
C VAL A 205 21.95 29.55 14.02
N TYR A 206 21.80 30.44 13.04
CA TYR A 206 21.29 30.10 11.72
C TYR A 206 22.28 30.54 10.64
N TRP A 207 22.23 29.85 9.51
CA TRP A 207 22.92 30.24 8.29
C TRP A 207 22.05 30.00 7.07
N VAL A 208 22.42 30.62 5.95
CA VAL A 208 21.70 30.43 4.69
C VAL A 208 22.20 29.17 4.00
N ALA A 209 21.27 28.35 3.53
CA ALA A 209 21.53 27.16 2.73
C ALA A 209 20.72 27.19 1.43
N ASN A 210 21.24 26.51 0.42
CA ASN A 210 20.59 26.28 -0.86
C ASN A 210 20.05 24.85 -0.92
N ILE A 211 18.86 24.68 -1.49
CA ILE A 211 18.29 23.36 -1.81
C ILE A 211 18.99 22.81 -3.04
N ILE A 212 19.78 21.75 -2.86
CA ILE A 212 20.53 21.06 -3.92
C ILE A 212 19.68 19.99 -4.59
N LYS A 213 18.90 19.24 -3.80
CA LYS A 213 18.08 18.13 -4.28
C LYS A 213 16.81 18.01 -3.46
N LEU A 214 15.70 17.65 -4.09
CA LEU A 214 14.42 17.39 -3.43
C LEU A 214 14.03 15.92 -3.51
N ALA A 215 13.47 15.39 -2.42
CA ALA A 215 12.86 14.07 -2.34
C ALA A 215 11.67 14.11 -1.39
N GLY A 216 10.46 14.29 -1.93
CA GLY A 216 9.28 14.51 -1.10
C GLY A 216 9.43 15.74 -0.20
N PHE A 217 9.23 15.57 1.11
CA PHE A 217 9.47 16.62 2.11
C PHE A 217 10.94 16.79 2.48
N LYS A 218 11.81 15.84 2.10
CA LYS A 218 13.24 15.92 2.36
C LYS A 218 13.93 16.79 1.32
N ALA A 219 14.88 17.60 1.77
CA ALA A 219 15.77 18.37 0.91
C ALA A 219 17.22 18.13 1.31
N LEU A 220 18.09 17.96 0.32
CA LEU A 220 19.53 18.01 0.50
C LEU A 220 19.95 19.47 0.46
N LEU A 221 20.55 19.95 1.55
CA LEU A 221 20.95 21.34 1.70
C LEU A 221 22.47 21.48 1.67
N ARG A 222 22.90 22.60 1.09
CA ARG A 222 24.29 23.06 1.16
C ARG A 222 24.36 24.47 1.70
N TYR A 223 25.17 24.69 2.72
CA TYR A 223 25.40 26.04 3.24
C TYR A 223 26.02 26.95 2.17
N GLU A 224 25.54 28.20 2.09
CA GLU A 224 26.12 29.22 1.22
C GLU A 224 27.59 29.48 1.63
N GLY A 225 28.50 29.43 0.65
CA GLY A 225 29.95 29.56 0.83
C GLY A 225 30.75 28.25 0.70
N PHE A 226 30.09 27.09 0.65
CA PHE A 226 30.73 25.82 0.29
C PHE A 226 30.86 25.60 -1.23
N GLU A 227 30.15 26.38 -2.05
CA GLU A 227 30.22 26.33 -3.51
C GLU A 227 29.95 24.92 -4.06
N SER A 228 30.95 24.28 -4.69
CA SER A 228 30.87 22.93 -5.24
C SER A 228 31.18 21.82 -4.24
N ASP A 229 31.64 22.16 -3.04
CA ASP A 229 31.99 21.19 -2.00
C ASP A 229 30.73 20.56 -1.39
N ALA A 230 30.53 19.27 -1.67
CA ALA A 230 29.42 18.47 -1.16
C ALA A 230 29.73 17.81 0.20
N GLY A 231 30.93 17.99 0.75
CA GLY A 231 31.40 17.28 1.94
C GLY A 231 30.64 17.60 3.22
N GLN A 232 29.88 18.70 3.25
CA GLN A 232 29.01 19.08 4.36
C GLN A 232 27.55 19.24 3.95
N ASP A 233 27.14 18.63 2.84
CA ASP A 233 25.73 18.59 2.49
C ASP A 233 24.97 17.74 3.50
N PHE A 234 23.76 18.17 3.87
CA PHE A 234 22.95 17.48 4.85
C PHE A 234 21.48 17.45 4.45
N TRP A 235 20.82 16.34 4.78
CA TRP A 235 19.38 16.18 4.54
C TRP A 235 18.57 16.77 5.69
N CYS A 236 17.52 17.53 5.35
CA CYS A 236 16.54 18.01 6.31
C CYS A 236 15.11 17.78 5.80
N ASN A 237 14.13 17.78 6.71
CA ASN A 237 12.72 17.86 6.34
C ASN A 237 12.34 19.34 6.26
N LEU A 238 11.85 19.82 5.10
CA LEU A 238 11.54 21.23 4.88
C LEU A 238 10.35 21.73 5.72
N CYS A 239 9.46 20.84 6.15
CA CYS A 239 8.33 21.18 7.00
C CYS A 239 8.69 21.21 8.50
N ASN A 240 9.97 21.17 8.85
CA ASN A 240 10.44 21.36 10.22
C ASN A 240 10.25 22.84 10.63
N ALA A 241 9.88 23.06 11.90
CA ALA A 241 9.65 24.39 12.48
C ALA A 241 10.90 25.30 12.46
N ASP A 242 12.09 24.75 12.31
CA ASP A 242 13.35 25.49 12.26
C ASP A 242 13.77 25.94 10.85
N ILE A 243 12.95 25.67 9.84
CA ILE A 243 13.21 26.08 8.46
C ILE A 243 12.47 27.37 8.18
N HIS A 244 13.21 28.37 7.69
CA HIS A 244 12.67 29.73 7.54
C HIS A 244 13.01 30.32 6.17
N PRO A 245 12.18 31.25 5.66
CA PRO A 245 12.55 32.06 4.51
C PRO A 245 13.72 32.98 4.87
N VAL A 246 14.55 33.28 3.87
CA VAL A 246 15.58 34.31 3.96
C VAL A 246 14.95 35.66 4.38
N GLY A 247 15.52 36.27 5.42
CA GLY A 247 15.03 37.50 6.04
C GLY A 247 14.42 37.29 7.43
N TRP A 248 14.04 36.05 7.79
CA TRP A 248 13.41 35.76 9.08
C TRP A 248 14.31 36.09 10.27
N CYS A 249 15.59 35.71 10.22
CA CYS A 249 16.57 36.03 11.27
C CYS A 249 16.71 37.53 11.45
N ALA A 250 16.81 38.29 10.35
CA ALA A 250 16.92 39.75 10.40
C ALA A 250 15.67 40.39 11.03
N SER A 251 14.47 39.95 10.65
CA SER A 251 13.21 40.42 11.26
C SER A 251 13.09 40.04 12.75
N GLY A 252 13.68 38.92 13.16
CA GLY A 252 13.70 38.45 14.54
C GLY A 252 14.87 38.95 15.38
N CYS A 253 15.68 39.89 14.87
CA CYS A 253 16.91 40.37 15.52
C CYS A 253 17.92 39.25 15.88
N LYS A 254 17.98 38.19 15.07
CA LYS A 254 18.92 37.08 15.20
C LYS A 254 20.04 37.23 14.16
N PRO A 255 21.32 37.13 14.56
CA PRO A 255 22.42 37.20 13.60
C PRO A 255 22.54 35.89 12.80
N LEU A 256 22.88 36.02 11.52
CA LEU A 256 23.37 34.89 10.72
C LEU A 256 24.84 34.65 11.07
N VAL A 257 25.19 33.42 11.41
CA VAL A 257 26.55 33.03 11.81
C VAL A 257 27.11 32.03 10.79
N PRO A 258 28.20 32.35 10.09
CA PRO A 258 28.79 31.45 9.10
C PRO A 258 29.30 30.16 9.76
N PRO A 259 29.21 29.00 9.07
CA PRO A 259 29.80 27.76 9.52
C PRO A 259 31.30 27.90 9.80
N GLU A 260 31.78 27.34 10.91
CA GLU A 260 33.18 27.46 11.35
C GLU A 260 34.17 26.97 10.30
N SER A 261 33.79 25.96 9.53
CA SER A 261 34.59 25.38 8.46
C SER A 261 34.86 26.36 7.31
N ILE A 262 34.01 27.37 7.11
CA ILE A 262 34.16 28.35 6.02
C ILE A 262 34.30 29.78 6.50
N GLN A 263 34.16 30.07 7.79
CA GLN A 263 34.18 31.44 8.34
C GLN A 263 35.39 32.27 7.90
N HIS A 264 36.54 31.63 7.69
CA HIS A 264 37.80 32.24 7.27
C HIS A 264 37.94 32.44 5.75
N LYS A 265 37.09 31.80 4.94
CA LYS A 265 37.15 31.87 3.47
C LYS A 265 36.69 33.21 2.91
N VAL A 266 35.86 33.95 3.66
CA VAL A 266 35.28 35.23 3.23
C VAL A 266 35.51 36.29 4.30
N SER A 267 36.11 37.42 3.91
CA SER A 267 36.38 38.53 4.82
C SER A 267 35.17 39.44 5.04
N ASN A 268 34.28 39.57 4.05
CA ASN A 268 33.06 40.38 4.13
C ASN A 268 31.81 39.57 3.76
N TRP A 269 31.27 38.87 4.75
CA TRP A 269 30.06 38.05 4.61
C TRP A 269 28.82 38.83 4.16
N LYS A 270 28.71 40.11 4.55
CA LYS A 270 27.61 40.97 4.10
C LYS A 270 27.62 41.15 2.59
N ALA A 271 28.77 41.54 2.02
CA ALA A 271 28.90 41.71 0.57
C ALA A 271 28.70 40.39 -0.19
N PHE A 272 29.22 39.29 0.36
CA PHE A 272 29.04 37.94 -0.19
C PHE A 272 27.56 37.55 -0.26
N LEU A 273 26.83 37.66 0.86
CA LEU A 273 25.42 37.31 0.92
C LEU A 273 24.57 38.24 0.04
N VAL A 274 24.85 39.55 0.01
CA VAL A 274 24.14 40.47 -0.91
C VAL A 274 24.28 39.99 -2.36
N LYS A 275 25.49 39.63 -2.79
CA LYS A 275 25.73 39.11 -4.14
C LYS A 275 24.98 37.80 -4.41
N ARG A 276 24.92 36.89 -3.43
CA ARG A 276 24.31 35.55 -3.58
C ARG A 276 22.80 35.56 -3.50
N LEU A 277 22.23 36.43 -2.67
CA LEU A 277 20.81 36.45 -2.33
C LEU A 277 20.00 37.43 -3.19
N THR A 278 20.62 38.44 -3.79
CA THR A 278 19.92 39.39 -4.66
C THR A 278 19.31 38.65 -5.85
N GLY A 279 17.97 38.75 -6.01
CA GLY A 279 17.22 38.08 -7.07
C GLY A 279 17.00 36.57 -6.87
N SER A 280 17.45 36.01 -5.74
CA SER A 280 17.22 34.60 -5.42
C SER A 280 15.80 34.32 -4.94
N LYS A 281 15.30 33.11 -5.21
CA LYS A 281 14.04 32.63 -4.64
C LYS A 281 14.26 32.13 -3.22
N THR A 282 13.27 32.36 -2.36
CA THR A 282 13.18 31.88 -0.98
C THR A 282 11.80 31.27 -0.74
N LEU A 283 11.60 30.62 0.41
CA LEU A 283 10.29 30.13 0.82
C LEU A 283 9.25 31.26 0.88
N PRO A 284 7.96 30.97 0.61
CA PRO A 284 6.87 31.89 0.93
C PRO A 284 6.86 32.29 2.40
N ILE A 285 6.54 33.55 2.70
CA ILE A 285 6.54 34.09 4.08
C ILE A 285 5.52 33.35 4.96
N ASP A 286 4.42 32.88 4.36
CA ASP A 286 3.35 32.14 5.03
C ASP A 286 3.59 30.62 5.06
N PHE A 287 4.75 30.13 4.61
CA PHE A 287 5.05 28.70 4.50
C PHE A 287 4.86 27.95 5.83
N ALA A 288 5.46 28.42 6.92
CA ALA A 288 5.35 27.77 8.23
C ALA A 288 3.90 27.73 8.74
N VAL A 289 3.12 28.79 8.46
CA VAL A 289 1.70 28.86 8.83
C VAL A 289 0.89 27.83 8.02
N LYS A 290 1.13 27.74 6.71
CA LYS A 290 0.50 26.72 5.84
C LYS A 290 0.83 25.30 6.29
N VAL A 291 2.10 25.03 6.67
CA VAL A 291 2.50 23.73 7.22
C VAL A 291 1.66 23.41 8.46
N GLN A 292 1.61 24.33 9.43
CA GLN A 292 0.85 24.14 10.66
C GLN A 292 -0.66 23.96 10.42
N GLN A 293 -1.25 24.73 9.51
CA GLN A 293 -2.67 24.62 9.15
C GLN A 293 -2.98 23.28 8.48
N SER A 294 -2.12 22.82 7.57
CA SER A 294 -2.30 21.56 6.85
C SER A 294 -2.17 20.31 7.74
N MET A 295 -1.65 20.47 8.96
CA MET A 295 -1.53 19.42 9.97
C MET A 295 -2.77 19.33 10.89
N GLN A 296 -3.84 20.09 10.60
CA GLN A 296 -5.08 20.04 11.36
C GLN A 296 -6.09 19.07 10.72
N PHE A 297 -6.50 18.07 11.50
CA PHE A 297 -7.41 17.02 11.03
C PHE A 297 -8.81 17.16 11.66
N PRO A 298 -9.89 16.96 10.88
CA PRO A 298 -11.26 17.14 11.37
C PRO A 298 -11.70 16.02 12.32
N PHE A 299 -11.24 14.79 12.11
CA PHE A 299 -11.55 13.65 12.98
C PHE A 299 -10.92 13.83 14.36
N LYS A 300 -11.69 13.49 15.41
CA LYS A 300 -11.29 13.55 16.81
C LYS A 300 -11.48 12.19 17.47
N LYS A 301 -10.73 11.96 18.55
CA LYS A 301 -10.87 10.77 19.38
C LYS A 301 -12.32 10.61 19.84
N LEU A 302 -12.79 9.35 19.90
CA LEU A 302 -14.15 8.93 20.25
C LEU A 302 -15.26 9.26 19.22
N MET A 303 -14.93 9.85 18.07
CA MET A 303 -15.90 9.93 16.98
C MET A 303 -16.27 8.52 16.49
N ARG A 304 -17.55 8.30 16.19
CA ARG A 304 -18.08 7.03 15.68
C ARG A 304 -18.17 7.06 14.16
N VAL A 305 -17.73 5.99 13.51
CA VAL A 305 -17.83 5.79 12.06
C VAL A 305 -18.34 4.39 11.75
N GLU A 306 -18.96 4.21 10.59
CA GLU A 306 -19.18 2.89 9.99
C GLU A 306 -17.96 2.53 9.15
N VAL A 307 -17.43 1.32 9.32
CA VAL A 307 -16.27 0.84 8.57
C VAL A 307 -16.46 -0.62 8.17
N VAL A 308 -15.88 -1.03 7.05
CA VAL A 308 -15.90 -2.42 6.59
C VAL A 308 -15.42 -3.39 7.68
N ASP A 309 -16.09 -4.52 7.84
CA ASP A 309 -15.66 -5.57 8.77
C ASP A 309 -14.53 -6.39 8.11
N LYS A 310 -13.30 -6.24 8.60
CA LYS A 310 -12.12 -6.97 8.07
C LYS A 310 -12.25 -8.49 8.09
N THR A 311 -13.17 -9.04 8.89
CA THR A 311 -13.45 -10.49 8.94
C THR A 311 -14.59 -10.92 8.02
N HIS A 312 -15.43 -9.97 7.58
CA HIS A 312 -16.62 -10.20 6.76
C HIS A 312 -16.83 -9.00 5.83
N LEU A 313 -16.17 -8.99 4.67
CA LEU A 313 -16.13 -7.84 3.76
C LEU A 313 -17.51 -7.40 3.25
N CYS A 314 -18.49 -8.29 3.24
CA CYS A 314 -19.85 -7.98 2.78
C CYS A 314 -20.62 -7.01 3.69
N ARG A 315 -20.10 -6.66 4.87
CA ARG A 315 -20.80 -5.83 5.85
C ARG A 315 -19.88 -4.79 6.49
N THR A 316 -20.52 -3.78 7.06
CA THR A 316 -19.89 -2.77 7.92
C THR A 316 -20.22 -3.03 9.38
N ARG A 317 -19.44 -2.42 10.27
CA ARG A 317 -19.68 -2.35 11.70
C ARG A 317 -19.21 -1.01 12.25
N VAL A 318 -19.71 -0.63 13.44
CA VAL A 318 -19.34 0.64 14.07
C VAL A 318 -17.95 0.52 14.70
N ALA A 319 -17.14 1.56 14.50
CA ALA A 319 -15.86 1.73 15.15
C ALA A 319 -15.70 3.14 15.73
N LEU A 320 -14.85 3.25 16.75
CA LEU A 320 -14.47 4.49 17.40
C LEU A 320 -13.09 4.91 16.92
N VAL A 321 -12.91 6.20 16.66
CA VAL A 321 -11.59 6.79 16.41
C VAL A 321 -10.79 6.78 17.71
N GLU A 322 -9.76 5.96 17.80
CA GLU A 322 -8.89 5.87 18.98
C GLU A 322 -7.68 6.80 18.88
N GLN A 323 -7.09 6.91 17.68
CA GLN A 323 -5.93 7.77 17.41
C GLN A 323 -6.01 8.41 16.01
N VAL A 324 -5.43 9.60 15.88
CA VAL A 324 -5.27 10.31 14.60
C VAL A 324 -3.80 10.72 14.47
N ILE A 325 -3.11 10.23 13.45
CA ILE A 325 -1.68 10.51 13.20
C ILE A 325 -1.53 10.85 11.72
N GLY A 326 -1.19 12.11 11.41
CA GLY A 326 -0.95 12.53 10.03
C GLY A 326 -2.13 12.36 9.07
N GLY A 327 -3.37 12.34 9.59
CA GLY A 327 -4.58 12.05 8.81
C GLY A 327 -4.97 10.57 8.76
N ARG A 328 -4.10 9.66 9.21
CA ARG A 328 -4.44 8.24 9.42
C ARG A 328 -5.20 8.06 10.72
N LEU A 329 -6.24 7.27 10.67
CA LEU A 329 -7.11 6.93 11.78
C LEU A 329 -6.76 5.51 12.25
N ARG A 330 -6.58 5.35 13.56
CA ARG A 330 -6.69 4.05 14.22
C ARG A 330 -8.12 3.91 14.72
N LEU A 331 -8.89 3.06 14.08
CA LEU A 331 -10.24 2.73 14.48
C LEU A 331 -10.23 1.48 15.35
N VAL A 332 -11.03 1.46 16.41
CA VAL A 332 -11.25 0.27 17.24
C VAL A 332 -12.73 -0.06 17.17
N TYR A 333 -13.06 -1.30 16.81
CA TYR A 333 -14.46 -1.69 16.73
C TYR A 333 -15.15 -1.62 18.09
N GLU A 334 -16.40 -1.15 18.11
CA GLU A 334 -17.14 -0.86 19.35
C GLU A 334 -17.34 -2.11 20.23
N GLU A 335 -17.39 -3.29 19.63
CA GLU A 335 -17.55 -4.58 20.33
C GLU A 335 -16.22 -5.21 20.78
N SER A 336 -15.07 -4.55 20.52
CA SER A 336 -13.77 -5.06 20.92
C SER A 336 -13.58 -4.92 22.44
N GLU A 337 -13.44 -6.04 23.15
CA GLU A 337 -13.28 -6.03 24.60
C GLU A 337 -11.90 -5.51 25.06
N ASP A 338 -10.85 -5.77 24.27
CA ASP A 338 -9.45 -5.49 24.64
C ASP A 338 -8.78 -4.39 23.78
N GLY A 339 -9.52 -3.82 22.81
CA GLY A 339 -9.02 -2.81 21.88
C GLY A 339 -7.93 -3.30 20.93
N SER A 340 -7.75 -4.63 20.81
CA SER A 340 -6.81 -5.25 19.87
C SER A 340 -7.40 -5.41 18.47
N ASP A 341 -8.74 -5.43 18.36
CA ASP A 341 -9.45 -5.51 17.09
C ASP A 341 -9.52 -4.10 16.46
N ASP A 342 -8.38 -3.66 15.92
CA ASP A 342 -8.23 -2.36 15.28
C ASP A 342 -8.26 -2.43 13.74
N PHE A 343 -8.45 -1.26 13.13
CA PHE A 343 -8.48 -1.03 11.70
C PHE A 343 -7.80 0.30 11.41
N TRP A 344 -6.73 0.28 10.61
CA TRP A 344 -5.99 1.47 10.21
C TRP A 344 -6.39 1.90 8.81
N CYS A 345 -6.71 3.18 8.63
CA CYS A 345 -7.00 3.73 7.31
C CYS A 345 -6.75 5.24 7.29
N HIS A 346 -6.64 5.84 6.11
CA HIS A 346 -6.66 7.30 6.00
C HIS A 346 -8.08 7.86 6.25
N MET A 347 -8.19 9.12 6.68
CA MET A 347 -9.49 9.81 6.85
C MET A 347 -10.30 10.01 5.55
N PHE A 348 -9.67 9.81 4.40
CA PHE A 348 -10.32 9.82 3.08
C PHE A 348 -10.47 8.41 2.49
N SER A 349 -10.29 7.37 3.32
CA SER A 349 -10.47 5.99 2.87
C SER A 349 -11.91 5.78 2.39
N PRO A 350 -12.12 5.09 1.25
CA PRO A 350 -13.46 4.75 0.78
C PRO A 350 -14.15 3.69 1.64
N LEU A 351 -13.45 3.15 2.65
CA LEU A 351 -13.93 2.07 3.52
C LEU A 351 -14.61 2.60 4.80
N ILE A 352 -14.58 3.91 5.04
CA ILE A 352 -15.21 4.55 6.19
C ILE A 352 -16.37 5.45 5.75
N HIS A 353 -17.43 5.44 6.54
CA HIS A 353 -18.67 6.14 6.25
C HIS A 353 -19.27 6.75 7.51
N ASN A 354 -20.18 7.72 7.32
CA ASN A 354 -20.97 8.27 8.42
C ASN A 354 -21.93 7.23 8.99
N ILE A 355 -22.31 7.39 10.26
CA ILE A 355 -23.35 6.57 10.88
C ILE A 355 -24.67 6.67 10.10
N GLY A 356 -25.28 5.54 9.82
CA GLY A 356 -26.50 5.38 9.03
C GLY A 356 -26.28 5.11 7.55
N TRP A 357 -25.05 5.20 7.04
CA TRP A 357 -24.75 5.02 5.61
C TRP A 357 -25.15 3.64 5.09
N SER A 358 -24.83 2.57 5.81
CA SER A 358 -25.13 1.21 5.33
C SER A 358 -26.63 1.00 5.16
N ARG A 359 -27.43 1.60 6.06
CA ARG A 359 -28.88 1.62 5.97
C ARG A 359 -29.37 2.48 4.80
N SER A 360 -28.78 3.64 4.55
CA SER A 360 -29.25 4.51 3.47
C SER A 360 -29.04 3.87 2.10
N ILE A 361 -27.94 3.14 1.92
CA ILE A 361 -27.61 2.56 0.60
C ILE A 361 -27.99 1.09 0.41
N GLY A 362 -28.44 0.40 1.46
CA GLY A 362 -28.79 -1.02 1.39
C GLY A 362 -27.60 -1.99 1.51
N HIS A 363 -26.50 -1.53 2.12
CA HIS A 363 -25.33 -2.35 2.46
C HIS A 363 -25.59 -3.15 3.75
N ARG A 364 -25.01 -4.35 3.87
CA ARG A 364 -25.17 -5.17 5.08
C ARG A 364 -24.46 -4.49 6.25
N PHE A 365 -25.06 -4.57 7.45
CA PHE A 365 -24.55 -3.94 8.68
C PHE A 365 -24.62 -4.93 9.85
N LYS A 366 -23.59 -4.97 10.69
CA LYS A 366 -23.52 -5.84 11.87
C LYS A 366 -24.26 -5.19 13.06
N CYS A 367 -25.60 -5.29 13.11
CA CYS A 367 -26.40 -5.09 14.34
C CYS A 367 -27.80 -5.72 14.21
N PHE A 368 -28.42 -6.03 15.35
CA PHE A 368 -29.68 -6.78 15.46
C PHE A 368 -30.88 -6.00 14.91
N VAL A 369 -31.46 -6.55 13.82
CA VAL A 369 -32.83 -6.37 13.31
C VAL A 369 -33.17 -5.02 12.67
N PHE A 370 -33.83 -5.06 11.50
CA PHE A 370 -34.95 -4.24 10.99
C PHE A 370 -34.95 -4.15 9.44
N PRO A 371 -36.14 -4.02 8.80
CA PRO A 371 -36.36 -4.45 7.40
C PRO A 371 -35.96 -3.42 6.32
N GLN A 372 -36.07 -3.91 5.08
CA GLN A 372 -35.53 -3.45 3.80
C GLN A 372 -35.49 -1.94 3.52
N VAL A 373 -34.43 -1.58 2.79
CA VAL A 373 -34.12 -0.26 2.22
C VAL A 373 -34.88 -0.06 0.91
N LYS A 374 -35.29 1.19 0.64
CA LYS A 374 -36.02 1.60 -0.58
C LYS A 374 -35.22 1.30 -1.85
N ASP A 375 -35.93 0.83 -2.87
CA ASP A 375 -35.43 0.78 -4.25
C ASP A 375 -35.07 2.18 -4.73
N VAL A 376 -33.96 2.25 -5.46
CA VAL A 376 -33.35 3.47 -5.97
C VAL A 376 -33.79 3.62 -7.41
N ASP A 377 -34.26 4.81 -7.76
CA ASP A 377 -34.65 5.13 -9.13
C ASP A 377 -33.39 5.21 -10.03
N GLN A 378 -33.15 4.14 -10.79
CA GLN A 378 -32.02 3.99 -11.72
C GLN A 378 -32.49 4.21 -13.16
N SER A 379 -33.05 5.38 -13.45
CA SER A 379 -33.48 5.74 -14.81
C SER A 379 -32.28 6.02 -15.72
N GLY A 380 -31.75 4.97 -16.36
CA GLY A 380 -30.67 5.05 -17.36
C GLY A 380 -30.01 3.70 -17.69
N GLU A 381 -29.06 3.71 -18.63
CA GLU A 381 -28.15 2.57 -18.80
C GLU A 381 -27.14 2.55 -17.63
N TRP A 382 -27.26 1.55 -16.75
CA TRP A 382 -26.46 1.42 -15.54
C TRP A 382 -25.86 0.01 -15.40
N PHE A 383 -24.99 -0.19 -14.39
CA PHE A 383 -24.53 -1.51 -14.00
C PHE A 383 -25.72 -2.40 -13.63
N LYS A 384 -25.64 -3.68 -13.98
CA LYS A 384 -26.67 -4.69 -13.68
C LYS A 384 -26.06 -5.91 -13.04
N GLU A 385 -26.84 -6.59 -12.21
CA GLU A 385 -26.45 -7.88 -11.64
C GLU A 385 -26.10 -8.88 -12.74
N GLY A 386 -25.04 -9.65 -12.53
CA GLY A 386 -24.50 -10.61 -13.48
C GLY A 386 -23.53 -10.03 -14.52
N MET A 387 -23.38 -8.70 -14.62
CA MET A 387 -22.37 -8.11 -15.49
C MET A 387 -20.95 -8.49 -15.03
N LYS A 388 -20.08 -8.82 -15.99
CA LYS A 388 -18.68 -9.17 -15.77
C LYS A 388 -17.77 -7.96 -15.92
N LEU A 389 -16.72 -7.90 -15.11
CA LEU A 389 -15.69 -6.87 -15.14
C LEU A 389 -14.36 -7.40 -14.58
N GLU A 390 -13.33 -6.57 -14.58
CA GLU A 390 -12.05 -6.83 -13.91
C GLU A 390 -11.97 -5.98 -12.64
N ALA A 391 -11.45 -6.52 -11.54
CA ALA A 391 -11.32 -5.78 -10.28
C ALA A 391 -10.06 -6.17 -9.51
N ILE A 392 -9.48 -5.22 -8.77
CA ILE A 392 -8.42 -5.52 -7.80
C ILE A 392 -9.02 -6.36 -6.68
N ASP A 393 -8.37 -7.47 -6.32
CA ASP A 393 -8.81 -8.31 -5.20
C ASP A 393 -8.48 -7.61 -3.86
N PRO A 394 -9.49 -7.24 -3.03
CA PRO A 394 -9.24 -6.57 -1.74
C PRO A 394 -8.54 -7.48 -0.72
N LEU A 395 -8.55 -8.81 -0.92
CA LEU A 395 -7.81 -9.77 -0.10
C LEU A 395 -6.43 -10.10 -0.67
N ASN A 396 -6.14 -9.64 -1.89
CA ASN A 396 -4.84 -9.77 -2.54
C ASN A 396 -4.60 -8.65 -3.55
N LEU A 397 -4.14 -7.48 -3.08
CA LEU A 397 -3.99 -6.29 -3.91
C LEU A 397 -2.89 -6.40 -4.99
N SER A 398 -2.14 -7.50 -5.01
CA SER A 398 -1.22 -7.80 -6.11
C SER A 398 -1.93 -8.34 -7.36
N ALA A 399 -3.17 -8.78 -7.23
CA ALA A 399 -3.94 -9.42 -8.29
C ALA A 399 -5.09 -8.54 -8.78
N ILE A 400 -5.23 -8.46 -10.11
CA ILE A 400 -6.47 -8.04 -10.78
C ILE A 400 -7.13 -9.32 -11.26
N CYS A 401 -8.40 -9.49 -10.93
CA CYS A 401 -9.14 -10.73 -11.08
C CYS A 401 -10.40 -10.54 -11.93
N VAL A 402 -10.88 -11.65 -12.49
CA VAL A 402 -12.21 -11.74 -13.10
C VAL A 402 -13.28 -11.59 -12.01
N ALA A 403 -14.23 -10.68 -12.22
CA ALA A 403 -15.22 -10.32 -11.21
C ALA A 403 -16.64 -10.16 -11.79
N THR A 404 -17.63 -10.23 -10.91
CA THR A 404 -19.05 -10.12 -11.24
C THR A 404 -19.75 -9.10 -10.35
N VAL A 405 -20.61 -8.25 -10.94
CA VAL A 405 -21.57 -7.43 -10.18
C VAL A 405 -22.62 -8.35 -9.57
N ARG A 406 -22.63 -8.46 -8.25
CA ARG A 406 -23.55 -9.32 -7.48
C ARG A 406 -24.79 -8.59 -7.02
N LYS A 407 -24.65 -7.31 -6.67
CA LYS A 407 -25.76 -6.47 -6.26
C LYS A 407 -25.49 -5.02 -6.62
N VAL A 408 -26.51 -4.31 -7.09
CA VAL A 408 -26.46 -2.86 -7.29
C VAL A 408 -27.11 -2.19 -6.08
N LEU A 409 -26.40 -1.24 -5.46
CA LEU A 409 -26.85 -0.51 -4.28
C LEU A 409 -27.22 0.93 -4.66
N ALA A 410 -27.71 1.71 -3.69
CA ALA A 410 -27.95 3.14 -3.87
C ALA A 410 -26.65 3.92 -4.08
N ASP A 411 -26.80 5.17 -4.51
CA ASP A 411 -25.71 6.16 -4.58
C ASP A 411 -24.49 5.66 -5.34
N GLY A 412 -24.71 4.82 -6.35
CA GLY A 412 -23.67 4.31 -7.24
C GLY A 412 -22.78 3.21 -6.65
N TYR A 413 -23.11 2.65 -5.49
CA TYR A 413 -22.36 1.54 -4.89
C TYR A 413 -22.74 0.18 -5.51
N LEU A 414 -21.78 -0.73 -5.57
CA LEU A 414 -21.87 -2.04 -6.19
C LEU A 414 -21.25 -3.09 -5.25
N MET A 415 -21.96 -4.19 -5.02
CA MET A 415 -21.36 -5.39 -4.43
C MET A 415 -20.78 -6.24 -5.55
N ILE A 416 -19.50 -6.53 -5.49
CA ILE A 416 -18.75 -7.30 -6.48
C ILE A 416 -18.18 -8.55 -5.81
N GLY A 417 -18.19 -9.66 -6.54
CA GLY A 417 -17.52 -10.91 -6.12
C GLY A 417 -16.42 -11.29 -7.12
N ILE A 418 -15.31 -11.86 -6.62
CA ILE A 418 -14.25 -12.44 -7.45
C ILE A 418 -14.64 -13.85 -7.87
N ASP A 419 -14.74 -14.10 -9.16
CA ASP A 419 -15.23 -15.37 -9.70
C ASP A 419 -14.34 -16.56 -9.23
N GLY A 420 -14.99 -17.60 -8.69
CA GLY A 420 -14.33 -18.82 -8.21
C GLY A 420 -13.84 -18.77 -6.74
N SER A 421 -13.88 -17.60 -6.10
CA SER A 421 -13.49 -17.42 -4.70
C SER A 421 -14.63 -16.96 -3.80
N GLU A 422 -15.89 -17.17 -4.21
CA GLU A 422 -17.06 -16.64 -3.51
C GLU A 422 -17.70 -17.69 -2.60
N ALA A 423 -17.92 -17.33 -1.33
CA ALA A 423 -18.79 -18.08 -0.45
C ALA A 423 -20.25 -18.08 -0.94
N ALA A 424 -20.95 -19.19 -0.69
CA ALA A 424 -22.33 -19.40 -1.12
C ALA A 424 -23.33 -18.39 -0.49
N ASP A 425 -22.99 -17.81 0.66
CA ASP A 425 -23.79 -16.80 1.37
C ASP A 425 -23.48 -15.35 0.96
N GLY A 426 -22.51 -15.18 0.03
CA GLY A 426 -22.03 -13.88 -0.42
C GLY A 426 -21.29 -13.09 0.66
N SER A 427 -20.71 -13.77 1.66
CA SER A 427 -19.91 -13.11 2.71
C SER A 427 -18.61 -12.48 2.18
N ASP A 428 -18.12 -12.98 1.04
CA ASP A 428 -16.90 -12.51 0.36
C ASP A 428 -17.16 -11.41 -0.67
N TRP A 429 -18.40 -10.94 -0.82
CA TRP A 429 -18.68 -9.80 -1.69
C TRP A 429 -18.13 -8.53 -1.07
N PHE A 430 -17.50 -7.69 -1.87
CA PHE A 430 -16.94 -6.41 -1.44
C PHE A 430 -17.64 -5.26 -2.15
N CYS A 431 -17.70 -4.12 -1.45
CA CYS A 431 -18.37 -2.93 -1.94
C CYS A 431 -17.39 -2.01 -2.65
N TYR A 432 -17.65 -1.70 -3.92
CA TYR A 432 -16.98 -0.62 -4.65
C TYR A 432 -18.00 0.40 -5.12
N HIS A 433 -17.61 1.66 -5.16
CA HIS A 433 -18.38 2.68 -5.86
C HIS A 433 -18.13 2.58 -7.37
N SER A 434 -19.13 2.92 -8.19
CA SER A 434 -19.05 2.92 -9.67
C SER A 434 -17.91 3.77 -10.24
N THR A 435 -17.47 4.80 -9.51
CA THR A 435 -16.32 5.64 -9.89
C THR A 435 -15.00 5.17 -9.29
N SER A 436 -14.97 4.01 -8.60
CA SER A 436 -13.77 3.48 -7.97
C SER A 436 -12.70 3.20 -9.02
N PRO A 437 -11.44 3.60 -8.79
CA PRO A 437 -10.33 3.29 -9.69
C PRO A 437 -9.86 1.83 -9.59
N SER A 438 -10.49 1.01 -8.73
CA SER A 438 -10.16 -0.40 -8.51
C SER A 438 -11.01 -1.37 -9.35
N ILE A 439 -11.91 -0.86 -10.19
CA ILE A 439 -12.74 -1.65 -11.11
C ILE A 439 -12.48 -1.22 -12.55
N PHE A 440 -12.42 -2.19 -13.45
CA PHE A 440 -12.01 -2.00 -14.84
C PHE A 440 -12.92 -2.75 -15.82
N PRO A 441 -13.09 -2.25 -17.05
CA PRO A 441 -13.82 -2.98 -18.07
C PRO A 441 -13.10 -4.27 -18.45
N VAL A 442 -13.88 -5.25 -18.93
CA VAL A 442 -13.35 -6.49 -19.52
C VAL A 442 -12.32 -6.19 -20.61
N GLY A 443 -11.15 -6.84 -20.51
CA GLY A 443 -10.03 -6.68 -21.44
C GLY A 443 -9.00 -5.63 -21.02
N PHE A 444 -9.22 -4.92 -19.90
CA PHE A 444 -8.29 -3.91 -19.41
C PHE A 444 -6.89 -4.48 -19.17
N CYS A 445 -6.78 -5.62 -18.50
CA CYS A 445 -5.50 -6.29 -18.24
C CYS A 445 -4.79 -6.69 -19.53
N GLU A 446 -5.51 -7.31 -20.48
CA GLU A 446 -4.95 -7.76 -21.76
C GLU A 446 -4.38 -6.59 -22.57
N ILE A 447 -5.17 -5.52 -22.74
CA ILE A 447 -4.78 -4.30 -23.48
C ILE A 447 -3.54 -3.65 -22.86
N ASN A 448 -3.45 -3.67 -21.53
CA ASN A 448 -2.37 -3.01 -20.80
C ASN A 448 -1.21 -3.94 -20.44
N SER A 449 -1.18 -5.19 -20.92
CA SER A 449 -0.15 -6.19 -20.59
C SER A 449 0.00 -6.43 -19.08
N ILE A 450 -1.12 -6.46 -18.35
CA ILE A 450 -1.19 -6.85 -16.93
C ILE A 450 -1.64 -8.31 -16.87
N GLU A 451 -1.04 -9.08 -15.97
CA GLU A 451 -1.48 -10.45 -15.72
C GLU A 451 -2.85 -10.45 -15.03
N LEU A 452 -3.86 -10.94 -15.75
CA LEU A 452 -5.20 -11.16 -15.22
C LEU A 452 -5.22 -12.50 -14.49
N THR A 453 -5.68 -12.50 -13.24
CA THR A 453 -5.90 -13.73 -12.49
C THR A 453 -7.21 -14.38 -12.93
N PRO A 454 -7.17 -15.59 -13.53
CA PRO A 454 -8.38 -16.28 -13.97
C PRO A 454 -9.21 -16.76 -12.78
N PRO A 455 -10.50 -17.09 -12.99
CA PRO A 455 -11.34 -17.63 -11.93
C PRO A 455 -10.74 -18.89 -11.31
N ARG A 456 -10.82 -19.02 -9.99
CA ARG A 456 -10.25 -20.18 -9.31
C ARG A 456 -10.91 -21.47 -9.79
N GLY A 457 -10.11 -22.44 -10.19
CA GLY A 457 -10.57 -23.73 -10.74
C GLY A 457 -10.91 -23.70 -12.23
N TYR A 458 -10.66 -22.60 -12.93
CA TYR A 458 -10.80 -22.54 -14.38
C TYR A 458 -9.72 -23.37 -15.08
N THR A 459 -10.11 -24.30 -15.94
CA THR A 459 -9.21 -25.27 -16.58
C THR A 459 -8.81 -24.91 -18.01
N ASN A 460 -9.60 -24.08 -18.71
CA ASN A 460 -9.38 -23.75 -20.11
C ASN A 460 -8.36 -22.62 -20.24
N LEU A 461 -7.07 -22.97 -20.13
CA LEU A 461 -5.96 -22.01 -20.20
C LEU A 461 -5.32 -21.98 -21.60
N PRO A 462 -4.86 -20.81 -22.09
CA PRO A 462 -4.91 -19.49 -21.44
C PRO A 462 -6.33 -18.93 -21.37
N PHE A 463 -6.65 -18.20 -20.29
CA PHE A 463 -7.97 -17.62 -20.08
C PHE A 463 -8.30 -16.60 -21.18
N LYS A 464 -9.50 -16.71 -21.75
CA LYS A 464 -10.03 -15.78 -22.75
C LYS A 464 -11.42 -15.30 -22.35
N TRP A 465 -11.59 -13.99 -22.32
CA TRP A 465 -12.86 -13.36 -21.96
C TRP A 465 -14.02 -13.80 -22.86
N PHE A 466 -13.80 -13.94 -24.16
CA PHE A 466 -14.84 -14.36 -25.10
C PHE A 466 -15.42 -15.74 -24.76
N ASP A 467 -14.54 -16.72 -24.53
CA ASP A 467 -14.94 -18.09 -24.18
C ASP A 467 -15.63 -18.12 -22.82
N TYR A 468 -15.09 -17.41 -21.83
CA TYR A 468 -15.68 -17.33 -20.49
C TYR A 468 -17.08 -16.70 -20.48
N LEU A 469 -17.28 -15.60 -21.23
CA LEU A 469 -18.58 -14.94 -21.34
C LEU A 469 -19.61 -15.85 -22.01
N LYS A 470 -19.20 -16.60 -23.04
CA LYS A 470 -20.04 -17.58 -23.74
C LYS A 470 -20.41 -18.75 -22.85
N GLU A 471 -19.44 -19.36 -22.16
CA GLU A 471 -19.64 -20.48 -21.22
C GLU A 471 -20.58 -20.09 -20.07
N ARG A 472 -20.44 -18.87 -19.53
CA ARG A 472 -21.26 -18.38 -18.42
C ARG A 472 -22.57 -17.73 -18.83
N SER A 473 -22.85 -17.64 -20.15
CA SER A 473 -24.02 -16.92 -20.68
C SER A 473 -24.17 -15.52 -20.05
N SER A 474 -23.06 -14.80 -19.94
CA SER A 474 -22.98 -13.52 -19.24
C SER A 474 -22.46 -12.41 -20.15
N VAL A 475 -22.67 -11.16 -19.75
CA VAL A 475 -22.28 -9.98 -20.53
C VAL A 475 -21.25 -9.15 -19.79
N ALA A 476 -20.31 -8.56 -20.53
CA ALA A 476 -19.38 -7.58 -19.98
C ALA A 476 -20.12 -6.28 -19.62
N ALA A 477 -19.72 -5.65 -18.51
CA ALA A 477 -20.16 -4.30 -18.18
C ALA A 477 -19.69 -3.32 -19.28
N PRO A 478 -20.57 -2.46 -19.84
CA PRO A 478 -20.19 -1.53 -20.89
C PRO A 478 -19.06 -0.58 -20.48
N VAL A 479 -18.05 -0.40 -21.33
CA VAL A 479 -16.87 0.46 -21.09
C VAL A 479 -17.25 1.91 -20.72
N LYS A 480 -18.40 2.41 -21.18
CA LYS A 480 -18.89 3.77 -20.88
C LYS A 480 -19.29 3.98 -19.42
N LEU A 481 -19.49 2.91 -18.64
CA LEU A 481 -19.83 2.99 -17.22
C LEU A 481 -18.60 3.22 -16.32
N PHE A 482 -17.38 3.01 -16.85
CA PHE A 482 -16.14 3.15 -16.11
C PHE A 482 -15.57 4.55 -16.24
N ASN A 483 -14.90 5.03 -15.19
CA ASN A 483 -14.23 6.32 -15.22
C ASN A 483 -13.04 6.28 -16.22
N LYS A 484 -12.99 7.27 -17.10
CA LYS A 484 -11.96 7.40 -18.15
C LYS A 484 -10.93 8.49 -17.86
N GLU A 485 -11.12 9.27 -16.79
CA GLU A 485 -10.23 10.36 -16.48
C GLU A 485 -8.86 9.84 -16.03
N VAL A 486 -7.79 10.38 -16.63
CA VAL A 486 -6.41 10.12 -16.24
C VAL A 486 -5.77 11.46 -15.89
N PRO A 487 -5.58 11.77 -14.60
CA PRO A 487 -4.98 13.04 -14.21
C PRO A 487 -3.50 13.06 -14.59
N ASN A 488 -2.93 14.25 -14.80
CA ASN A 488 -1.48 14.42 -14.89
C ASN A 488 -0.88 14.36 -13.48
N HIS A 489 -0.73 13.13 -12.97
CA HIS A 489 -0.32 12.86 -11.59
C HIS A 489 1.18 13.05 -11.31
N GLY A 490 2.03 13.18 -12.33
CA GLY A 490 3.47 13.47 -12.17
C GLY A 490 4.37 12.31 -11.75
N PHE A 491 3.81 11.19 -11.28
CA PHE A 491 4.57 9.97 -10.98
C PHE A 491 5.35 9.40 -12.17
N ARG A 492 6.48 8.77 -11.88
CA ARG A 492 7.34 8.05 -12.85
C ARG A 492 7.83 6.73 -12.26
N PRO A 493 8.05 5.69 -13.08
CA PRO A 493 8.72 4.48 -12.62
C PRO A 493 10.09 4.80 -12.01
N GLY A 494 10.46 4.08 -10.95
CA GLY A 494 11.69 4.27 -10.18
C GLY A 494 11.60 5.31 -9.05
N MET A 495 10.52 6.12 -8.99
CA MET A 495 10.35 7.08 -7.90
C MET A 495 10.14 6.37 -6.55
N LYS A 496 10.82 6.89 -5.52
CA LYS A 496 10.72 6.46 -4.13
C LYS A 496 9.59 7.19 -3.40
N LEU A 497 8.87 6.47 -2.54
CA LEU A 497 7.80 6.99 -1.70
C LEU A 497 7.63 6.15 -0.44
N GLU A 498 6.74 6.58 0.45
CA GLU A 498 6.30 5.84 1.62
C GLU A 498 4.91 5.27 1.33
N ALA A 499 4.73 3.96 1.36
CA ALA A 499 3.45 3.30 1.04
C ALA A 499 2.92 2.51 2.22
N VAL A 500 1.60 2.54 2.43
CA VAL A 500 0.94 1.64 3.37
C VAL A 500 0.97 0.22 2.81
N ASP A 501 1.30 -0.76 3.64
CA ASP A 501 0.99 -2.15 3.29
C ASP A 501 -0.51 -2.37 3.49
N LEU A 502 -1.28 -2.43 2.40
CA LEU A 502 -2.74 -2.57 2.49
C LEU A 502 -3.18 -3.95 3.04
N MET A 503 -2.28 -4.94 3.12
CA MET A 503 -2.52 -6.21 3.82
C MET A 503 -2.27 -6.11 5.33
N GLU A 504 -1.41 -5.18 5.77
CA GLU A 504 -1.19 -4.85 7.18
C GLU A 504 -1.18 -3.32 7.37
N PRO A 505 -2.35 -2.62 7.33
CA PRO A 505 -2.43 -1.16 7.18
C PRO A 505 -1.84 -0.30 8.31
N ARG A 506 -1.34 -0.96 9.37
CA ARG A 506 -0.53 -0.36 10.43
C ARG A 506 0.90 -0.05 9.94
N LEU A 507 1.39 -0.74 8.93
CA LEU A 507 2.74 -0.56 8.41
C LEU A 507 2.72 0.49 7.29
N VAL A 508 3.64 1.45 7.41
CA VAL A 508 4.03 2.33 6.31
C VAL A 508 5.48 1.99 6.00
N CYS A 509 5.78 1.69 4.75
CA CYS A 509 7.00 1.05 4.29
C CYS A 509 7.70 1.90 3.23
N VAL A 510 9.02 1.75 3.14
CA VAL A 510 9.80 2.26 2.00
C VAL A 510 9.39 1.52 0.74
N ALA A 511 9.04 2.28 -0.31
CA ALA A 511 8.48 1.71 -1.53
C ALA A 511 8.95 2.44 -2.79
N THR A 512 8.78 1.75 -3.92
CA THR A 512 9.16 2.20 -5.26
C THR A 512 7.99 2.00 -6.23
N ILE A 513 7.77 2.96 -7.13
CA ILE A 513 6.85 2.78 -8.25
C ILE A 513 7.55 1.94 -9.33
N THR A 514 7.10 0.71 -9.56
CA THR A 514 7.70 -0.17 -10.58
C THR A 514 7.02 -0.04 -11.94
N ARG A 515 5.72 0.29 -11.95
CA ARG A 515 4.93 0.40 -13.18
C ARG A 515 3.82 1.42 -13.06
N ILE A 516 3.47 2.04 -14.18
CA ILE A 516 2.36 2.99 -14.31
C ILE A 516 1.51 2.58 -15.51
N VAL A 517 0.22 2.40 -15.29
CA VAL A 517 -0.79 2.11 -16.32
C VAL A 517 -1.91 3.13 -16.16
N HIS A 518 -1.86 4.20 -16.95
CA HIS A 518 -2.73 5.36 -16.78
C HIS A 518 -2.66 5.87 -15.33
N ARG A 519 -3.78 5.85 -14.59
CA ARG A 519 -3.86 6.24 -13.19
C ARG A 519 -3.46 5.13 -12.20
N LEU A 520 -3.31 3.89 -12.67
CA LEU A 520 -2.99 2.74 -11.83
C LEU A 520 -1.48 2.59 -11.68
N LEU A 521 -1.00 2.50 -10.44
CA LEU A 521 0.41 2.37 -10.07
C LEU A 521 0.68 0.98 -9.51
N ARG A 522 1.81 0.38 -9.91
CA ARG A 522 2.36 -0.80 -9.23
C ARG A 522 3.39 -0.33 -8.22
N ILE A 523 3.15 -0.65 -6.95
CA ILE A 523 3.96 -0.25 -5.82
C ILE A 523 4.73 -1.47 -5.32
N HIS A 524 6.05 -1.39 -5.34
CA HIS A 524 6.96 -2.39 -4.81
C HIS A 524 7.47 -1.98 -3.43
N PHE A 525 7.59 -2.93 -2.51
CA PHE A 525 8.15 -2.70 -1.17
C PHE A 525 9.63 -3.09 -1.16
N ASP A 526 10.50 -2.11 -0.99
CA ASP A 526 11.94 -2.31 -1.20
C ASP A 526 12.52 -3.42 -0.32
N GLY A 527 13.27 -4.34 -0.94
CA GLY A 527 13.88 -5.50 -0.28
C GLY A 527 12.96 -6.71 -0.14
N TRP A 528 11.66 -6.58 -0.43
CA TRP A 528 10.72 -7.69 -0.49
C TRP A 528 10.60 -8.24 -1.92
N GLU A 529 9.90 -9.37 -2.04
CA GLU A 529 9.71 -10.08 -3.29
C GLU A 529 8.54 -9.46 -4.09
N ASP A 530 8.54 -9.54 -5.42
CA ASP A 530 7.56 -8.84 -6.29
C ASP A 530 6.12 -9.34 -6.10
N GLU A 531 5.92 -10.50 -5.45
CA GLU A 531 4.60 -11.03 -5.09
C GLU A 531 3.90 -10.19 -4.01
N TYR A 532 4.63 -9.32 -3.32
CA TYR A 532 4.07 -8.36 -2.36
C TYR A 532 3.69 -7.03 -3.00
N ASP A 533 4.04 -6.80 -4.27
CA ASP A 533 3.70 -5.56 -4.95
C ASP A 533 2.18 -5.35 -5.02
N GLN A 534 1.74 -4.11 -4.84
CA GLN A 534 0.32 -3.76 -4.76
C GLN A 534 -0.08 -2.83 -5.91
N TRP A 535 -1.26 -3.07 -6.48
CA TRP A 535 -1.90 -2.15 -7.41
C TRP A 535 -2.67 -1.09 -6.64
N VAL A 536 -2.33 0.18 -6.89
CA VAL A 536 -2.88 1.33 -6.15
C VAL A 536 -3.17 2.48 -7.11
N ASP A 537 -4.28 3.20 -6.94
CA ASP A 537 -4.57 4.40 -7.73
C ASP A 537 -3.60 5.54 -7.40
N CYS A 538 -3.27 6.37 -8.40
CA CYS A 538 -2.36 7.50 -8.22
C CYS A 538 -2.87 8.58 -7.24
N GLU A 539 -4.18 8.65 -6.99
CA GLU A 539 -4.77 9.57 -6.01
C GLU A 539 -5.08 8.87 -4.66
N SER A 540 -4.57 7.65 -4.47
CA SER A 540 -4.78 6.89 -3.25
C SER A 540 -4.31 7.65 -2.01
N PRO A 541 -5.12 7.66 -0.93
CA PRO A 541 -4.76 8.28 0.34
C PRO A 541 -3.77 7.46 1.18
N ASP A 542 -3.29 6.33 0.64
CA ASP A 542 -2.38 5.37 1.28
C ASP A 542 -0.95 5.40 0.68
N LEU A 543 -0.67 6.40 -0.16
CA LEU A 543 0.68 6.69 -0.67
C LEU A 543 1.14 8.05 -0.16
N TYR A 544 2.37 8.15 0.31
CA TYR A 544 2.91 9.35 0.93
C TYR A 544 4.29 9.72 0.34
N PRO A 545 4.64 11.03 0.28
CA PRO A 545 5.97 11.44 -0.15
C PRO A 545 7.03 11.04 0.87
N VAL A 546 8.27 10.92 0.39
CA VAL A 546 9.46 10.71 1.24
C VAL A 546 9.51 11.74 2.37
N GLY A 547 9.67 11.27 3.61
CA GLY A 547 9.75 12.11 4.81
C GLY A 547 8.40 12.39 5.48
N TRP A 548 7.28 11.84 5.00
CA TRP A 548 5.97 12.01 5.62
C TRP A 548 5.90 11.37 7.02
N CYS A 549 6.44 10.17 7.21
CA CYS A 549 6.55 9.51 8.51
C CYS A 549 7.35 10.36 9.50
N GLN A 550 8.48 10.93 9.06
CA GLN A 550 9.28 11.84 9.89
C GLN A 550 8.49 13.10 10.29
N LEU A 551 7.74 13.68 9.34
CA LEU A 551 6.95 14.90 9.58
C LEU A 551 5.81 14.66 10.58
N THR A 552 5.11 13.52 10.44
CA THR A 552 3.90 13.21 11.22
C THR A 552 4.18 12.46 12.52
N GLY A 553 5.40 11.96 12.70
CA GLY A 553 5.77 11.09 13.81
C GLY A 553 5.29 9.64 13.65
N TYR A 554 4.86 9.24 12.45
CA TYR A 554 4.49 7.85 12.15
C TYR A 554 5.75 6.99 11.98
N GLN A 555 5.69 5.72 12.36
CA GLN A 555 6.83 4.81 12.23
C GLN A 555 6.96 4.29 10.79
N LEU A 556 8.10 4.55 10.16
CA LEU A 556 8.46 4.00 8.85
C LEU A 556 9.15 2.63 9.01
N GLN A 557 8.76 1.67 8.19
CA GLN A 557 9.44 0.37 8.09
C GLN A 557 10.60 0.46 7.08
N PRO A 558 11.83 0.05 7.48
CA PRO A 558 12.97 -0.03 6.56
C PRO A 558 12.74 -1.04 5.44
N PRO A 559 13.49 -0.96 4.33
CA PRO A 559 13.61 -2.05 3.38
C PRO A 559 14.02 -3.34 4.09
N ALA A 560 13.53 -4.48 3.62
CA ALA A 560 14.01 -5.76 4.15
C ALA A 560 15.49 -5.94 3.83
N TYR A 561 16.29 -6.33 4.83
CA TYR A 561 17.70 -6.65 4.63
C TYR A 561 17.79 -7.95 3.83
N GLN A 562 18.03 -7.86 2.53
CA GLN A 562 18.52 -8.98 1.75
C GLN A 562 19.97 -9.19 2.20
N GLY A 563 20.17 -10.09 3.15
CA GLY A 563 21.50 -10.44 3.61
C GLY A 563 22.35 -10.87 2.44
N GLU A 564 23.25 -10.01 2.00
CA GLU A 564 24.41 -10.45 1.26
C GLU A 564 25.07 -11.54 2.10
N ARG A 565 25.16 -12.74 1.53
CA ARG A 565 26.00 -13.82 2.04
C ARG A 565 27.47 -13.40 1.90
N PHE A 566 27.91 -12.38 2.63
CA PHE A 566 29.31 -12.24 2.98
C PHE A 566 29.59 -13.24 4.09
N PHE A 567 30.09 -14.42 3.70
CA PHE A 567 30.86 -15.27 4.60
C PHE A 567 32.06 -14.43 5.07
N VAL A 568 31.93 -13.77 6.22
CA VAL A 568 33.07 -13.19 6.92
C VAL A 568 33.84 -14.35 7.53
N SER A 569 34.82 -14.85 6.78
CA SER A 569 35.78 -15.84 7.23
C SER A 569 36.94 -15.17 7.96
N PHE A 570 36.78 -14.72 9.21
CA PHE A 570 37.87 -14.37 10.15
C PHE A 570 37.24 -14.31 11.55
N PHE A 571 37.60 -15.06 12.60
CA PHE A 571 38.92 -15.45 13.11
C PHE A 571 38.86 -16.88 13.73
N ARG A 572 39.77 -17.78 13.29
CA ARG A 572 40.28 -18.85 14.17
C ARG A 572 41.51 -18.27 14.88
N GLN A 573 41.42 -18.00 16.18
CA GLN A 573 42.60 -17.85 17.02
C GLN A 573 43.29 -19.24 17.18
N PRO A 574 44.62 -19.33 17.06
CA PRO A 574 45.34 -20.56 17.36
C PRO A 574 45.44 -20.76 18.87
N ARG A 575 45.01 -21.94 19.35
CA ARG A 575 45.29 -22.40 20.72
C ARG A 575 46.78 -22.76 20.82
N THR A 576 47.51 -22.02 21.64
CA THR A 576 48.82 -22.42 22.16
C THR A 576 48.65 -23.60 23.12
N THR A 577 49.26 -24.73 22.75
CA THR A 577 49.44 -25.90 23.59
C THR A 577 50.65 -25.70 24.51
N TYR A 578 50.44 -25.76 25.83
CA TYR A 578 51.50 -26.08 26.77
C TYR A 578 51.34 -27.54 27.20
N LEU A 579 52.28 -28.39 26.76
CA LEU A 579 52.53 -29.72 27.29
C LEU A 579 53.46 -29.58 28.51
N LYS A 580 53.10 -30.22 29.62
CA LYS A 580 54.01 -30.62 30.69
C LYS A 580 53.76 -32.10 31.02
N ALA A 581 54.86 -32.84 31.04
CA ALA A 581 55.07 -34.27 31.31
C ALA A 581 54.61 -35.21 30.20
#